data_AF-A0A7L7YMC8-F1
#
_entry.id   AF-A0A7L7YMC8-F1
#
_cell.length_a   1.000
_cell.length_b   1.000
_cell.length_c   1.000
_cell.angle_alpha   90.00
_cell.angle_beta   90.00
_cell.angle_gamma   90.00
#
_symmetry.space_group_name_H-M   'P 1'
#
loop_
_entity.id
_entity.type
_entity.pdbx_description
1 polymer ?
#
loop_
_entity_poly.entity_id
_entity_poly.type
_entity_poly.pdbx_seq_one_letter_code
_entity_poly.pdbx_strand_id
1 'polypeptide(L)'
;MSISPRIYVQRKSKSKSSPVTLEEVKSFLRIENDQDDKLISDLIFMATDYAEWYMKKSLVKQTWQLSCEGYMPYKLHLSYGPVRVIISVTAISKDQEKKTLKYHFSDVGDCVEFSNYLNAIRIDVVYEAGYDNVPEQIKLGIMQHVSVLYKDRESEVSSHLSEVKKVYSPFREPQVVL
;
A
#
# COMPACT_ATOMS: atom_id res chain seq x y z
N MET A 1 7.36 -7.15 -31.35
CA MET A 1 6.50 -7.35 -30.16
C MET A 1 7.17 -6.66 -29.00
N SER A 2 6.57 -5.60 -28.45
CA SER A 2 7.10 -4.94 -27.25
C SER A 2 6.85 -5.85 -26.05
N ILE A 3 7.90 -6.43 -25.48
CA ILE A 3 7.79 -7.33 -24.33
C ILE A 3 7.75 -6.43 -23.09
N SER A 4 6.55 -6.19 -22.54
CA SER A 4 6.40 -5.44 -21.30
C SER A 4 7.06 -6.18 -20.13
N PRO A 5 7.69 -5.46 -19.18
CA PRO A 5 8.23 -6.06 -17.97
C PRO A 5 7.14 -6.73 -17.15
N ARG A 6 7.46 -7.88 -16.53
CA ARG A 6 6.59 -8.51 -15.53
C ARG A 6 6.93 -7.93 -14.17
N ILE A 7 5.95 -7.33 -13.51
CA ILE A 7 6.11 -6.71 -12.19
C ILE A 7 5.34 -7.53 -11.16
N TYR A 8 6.03 -7.88 -10.08
CA TYR A 8 5.48 -8.56 -8.92
C TYR A 8 5.70 -7.69 -7.69
N VAL A 9 4.67 -7.46 -6.89
CA VAL A 9 4.77 -6.68 -5.66
C VAL A 9 4.32 -7.55 -4.49
N GLN A 10 5.16 -7.64 -3.46
CA GLN A 10 4.90 -8.44 -2.28
C GLN A 10 5.12 -7.62 -1.01
N ARG A 11 4.15 -7.64 -0.09
CA ARG A 11 4.32 -7.11 1.26
C ARG A 11 5.25 -8.04 2.05
N LYS A 12 6.36 -7.51 2.57
CA LYS A 12 7.35 -8.26 3.36
C LYS A 12 7.07 -8.21 4.85
N SER A 13 6.58 -7.07 5.33
CA SER A 13 6.14 -6.89 6.72
C SER A 13 4.92 -5.98 6.73
N LYS A 14 3.92 -6.29 7.56
CA LYS A 14 2.78 -5.39 7.82
C LYS A 14 3.05 -4.62 9.12
N SER A 15 2.58 -3.37 9.18
CA SER A 15 2.61 -2.62 10.43
C SER A 15 1.77 -3.31 11.51
N LYS A 16 2.23 -3.22 12.77
CA LYS A 16 1.43 -3.60 13.95
C LYS A 16 0.52 -2.47 14.43
N SER A 17 0.82 -1.22 14.05
CA SER A 17 -0.02 -0.07 14.36
C SER A 17 -1.05 0.18 13.26
N SER A 18 -2.20 0.67 13.69
CA SER A 18 -3.33 1.06 12.84
C SER A 18 -3.35 2.58 12.65
N PRO A 19 -3.85 3.10 11.51
CA PRO A 19 -4.04 4.54 11.29
C PRO A 19 -5.07 5.18 12.22
N VAL A 20 -5.97 4.38 12.81
CA VAL A 20 -6.94 4.78 13.83
C VAL A 20 -6.90 3.80 14.99
N THR A 21 -7.10 4.31 16.21
CA THR A 21 -7.16 3.54 17.44
C THR A 21 -8.54 2.94 17.67
N LEU A 22 -8.61 1.93 18.53
CA LEU A 22 -9.88 1.34 18.98
C LEU A 22 -10.79 2.40 19.60
N GLU A 23 -10.23 3.25 20.46
CA GLU A 23 -10.97 4.29 21.18
C GLU A 23 -11.52 5.38 20.27
N GLU A 24 -10.76 5.80 19.24
CA GLU A 24 -11.27 6.74 18.22
C GLU A 24 -12.49 6.13 17.49
N VAL A 25 -12.42 4.84 17.14
CA VAL A 25 -13.52 4.16 16.45
C VAL A 25 -14.71 3.93 17.36
N LYS A 26 -14.52 3.51 18.61
CA LYS A 26 -15.60 3.36 19.60
C LYS A 26 -16.30 4.68 19.86
N SER A 27 -15.54 5.77 20.00
CA SER A 27 -16.09 7.12 20.10
C SER A 27 -16.91 7.49 18.86
N PHE A 28 -16.42 7.15 17.65
CA PHE A 28 -17.15 7.40 16.39
C PHE A 28 -18.46 6.59 16.30
N LEU A 29 -18.45 5.34 16.79
CA LEU A 29 -19.61 4.44 16.81
C LEU A 29 -20.55 4.68 18.00
N ARG A 30 -20.17 5.53 18.97
CA ARG A 30 -20.88 5.76 20.24
C ARG A 30 -21.01 4.49 21.09
N ILE A 31 -19.93 3.71 21.18
CA ILE A 31 -19.83 2.48 21.99
C ILE A 31 -18.98 2.78 23.23
N GLU A 32 -19.52 2.56 24.42
CA GLU A 32 -18.85 2.85 25.70
C GLU A 32 -18.33 1.59 26.42
N ASN A 33 -18.85 0.41 26.10
CA ASN A 33 -18.44 -0.87 26.69
C ASN A 33 -17.33 -1.56 25.88
N ASP A 34 -16.82 -2.69 26.38
CA ASP A 34 -15.69 -3.44 25.83
C ASP A 34 -16.06 -4.75 25.11
N GLN A 35 -17.36 -5.08 25.03
CA GLN A 35 -17.81 -6.39 24.55
C GLN A 35 -17.43 -6.66 23.10
N ASP A 36 -17.39 -5.62 22.28
CA ASP A 36 -17.08 -5.68 20.86
C ASP A 36 -15.65 -5.24 20.52
N ASP A 37 -14.78 -5.03 21.51
CA ASP A 37 -13.42 -4.48 21.30
C ASP A 37 -12.59 -5.32 20.33
N LYS A 38 -12.67 -6.65 20.46
CA LYS A 38 -11.99 -7.57 19.54
C LYS A 38 -12.56 -7.44 18.12
N LEU A 39 -13.88 -7.43 17.97
CA LEU A 39 -14.54 -7.31 16.67
C LEU A 39 -14.17 -6.00 16.00
N ILE A 40 -14.26 -4.88 16.72
CA ILE A 40 -13.93 -3.55 16.19
C ILE A 40 -12.45 -3.50 15.77
N SER A 41 -11.54 -4.09 16.55
CA SER A 41 -10.13 -4.20 16.20
C SER A 41 -9.90 -4.98 14.90
N ASP A 42 -10.60 -6.11 14.73
CA ASP A 42 -10.54 -6.92 13.50
C ASP A 42 -11.08 -6.14 12.28
N LEU A 43 -12.18 -5.40 12.47
CA LEU A 43 -12.76 -4.53 11.43
C LEU A 43 -11.84 -3.37 11.04
N ILE A 44 -11.17 -2.75 12.00
CA ILE A 44 -10.15 -1.72 11.75
C ILE A 44 -9.03 -2.27 10.86
N PHE A 45 -8.55 -3.47 11.16
CA PHE A 45 -7.51 -4.12 10.35
C PHE A 45 -7.98 -4.39 8.92
N MET A 46 -9.20 -4.92 8.76
CA MET A 46 -9.80 -5.18 7.44
C MET A 46 -10.01 -3.91 6.64
N ALA A 47 -10.58 -2.87 7.27
CA ALA A 47 -10.84 -1.59 6.62
C ALA A 47 -9.54 -0.90 6.19
N THR A 48 -8.51 -0.98 7.02
CA THR A 48 -7.17 -0.48 6.69
C THR A 48 -6.56 -1.22 5.52
N ASP A 49 -6.59 -2.56 5.52
CA ASP A 49 -6.02 -3.37 4.43
C ASP A 49 -6.71 -3.06 3.10
N TYR A 50 -8.03 -2.95 3.13
CA TYR A 50 -8.82 -2.59 1.96
C TYR A 50 -8.46 -1.20 1.41
N ALA A 51 -8.36 -0.21 2.30
CA ALA A 51 -8.00 1.15 1.93
C ALA A 51 -6.63 1.17 1.24
N GLU A 52 -5.63 0.51 1.82
CA GLU A 52 -4.28 0.40 1.26
C GLU A 52 -4.26 -0.26 -0.13
N TRP A 53 -4.99 -1.35 -0.30
CA TRP A 53 -5.10 -2.06 -1.58
C TRP A 53 -5.78 -1.22 -2.65
N TYR A 54 -6.86 -0.54 -2.27
CA TYR A 54 -7.64 0.27 -3.19
C TYR A 54 -6.88 1.52 -3.65
N MET A 55 -6.25 2.23 -2.72
CA MET A 55 -5.48 3.45 -3.01
C MET A 55 -4.10 3.13 -3.60
N LYS A 56 -3.61 1.88 -3.44
CA LYS A 56 -2.22 1.50 -3.68
C LYS A 56 -1.24 2.39 -2.90
N LYS A 57 -1.56 2.63 -1.63
CA LYS A 57 -0.73 3.41 -0.71
C LYS A 57 -0.55 2.64 0.61
N SER A 58 0.61 2.80 1.25
CA SER A 58 0.86 2.32 2.60
C SER A 58 0.45 3.40 3.58
N LEU A 59 -0.50 3.11 4.49
CA LEU A 59 -0.95 4.10 5.47
C LEU A 59 0.04 4.21 6.61
N VAL A 60 0.45 3.07 7.14
CA VAL A 60 1.41 2.97 8.22
C VAL A 60 2.68 2.30 7.73
N LYS A 61 3.81 2.63 8.36
CA LYS A 61 5.15 2.11 8.05
C LYS A 61 5.13 0.59 7.85
N GLN A 62 5.46 0.15 6.64
CA GLN A 62 5.52 -1.26 6.26
C GLN A 62 6.56 -1.46 5.15
N THR A 63 7.01 -2.71 4.97
CA THR A 63 8.04 -3.04 3.99
C THR A 63 7.45 -3.79 2.80
N TRP A 64 7.86 -3.38 1.61
CA TRP A 64 7.48 -3.98 0.35
C TRP A 64 8.70 -4.45 -0.43
N GLN A 65 8.49 -5.45 -1.28
CA GLN A 65 9.41 -5.81 -2.34
C GLN A 65 8.69 -5.70 -3.67
N LEU A 66 9.30 -5.01 -4.63
CA LEU A 66 8.92 -5.03 -6.02
C LEU A 66 9.99 -5.78 -6.81
N SER A 67 9.57 -6.81 -7.54
CA SER A 67 10.40 -7.61 -8.44
C SER A 67 9.99 -7.35 -9.87
N CYS A 68 10.95 -6.96 -10.72
CA CYS A 68 10.77 -6.74 -12.15
C CYS A 68 11.55 -7.82 -12.92
N GLU A 69 10.88 -8.57 -13.78
CA GLU A 69 11.47 -9.63 -14.60
C GLU A 69 11.26 -9.37 -16.10
N GLY A 70 12.23 -9.76 -16.93
CA GLY A 70 12.15 -9.66 -18.38
C GLY A 70 12.83 -8.41 -18.91
N TYR A 71 12.05 -7.47 -19.47
CA TYR A 71 12.59 -6.19 -19.95
C TYR A 71 13.01 -5.32 -18.75
N MET A 72 14.22 -4.78 -18.78
CA MET A 72 14.73 -3.93 -17.70
C MET A 72 14.41 -2.46 -18.01
N PRO A 73 13.48 -1.82 -17.29
CA PRO A 73 13.16 -0.43 -17.55
C PRO A 73 14.25 0.49 -16.99
N TYR A 74 14.44 1.65 -17.61
CA TYR A 74 15.27 2.73 -17.05
C TYR A 74 14.70 3.27 -15.73
N LYS A 75 13.37 3.25 -15.60
CA LYS A 75 12.61 3.81 -14.48
C LYS A 75 11.59 2.80 -13.98
N LEU A 76 11.54 2.60 -12.67
CA LEU A 76 10.64 1.66 -12.02
C LEU A 76 9.82 2.37 -10.95
N HIS A 77 8.51 2.49 -11.20
CA HIS A 77 7.56 3.04 -10.24
C HIS A 77 7.28 2.02 -9.13
N LEU A 78 7.43 2.45 -7.89
CA LEU A 78 7.19 1.67 -6.70
C LEU A 78 5.73 1.86 -6.30
N SER A 79 4.98 0.75 -6.26
CA SER A 79 3.61 0.77 -5.76
C SER A 79 3.57 0.91 -4.24
N TYR A 80 2.40 1.26 -3.69
CA TYR A 80 2.21 1.32 -2.23
C TYR A 80 3.07 2.37 -1.53
N GLY A 81 3.34 3.51 -2.18
CA GLY A 81 3.93 4.68 -1.54
C GLY A 81 3.02 5.30 -0.46
N PRO A 82 3.38 6.44 0.14
CA PRO A 82 4.62 7.19 -0.10
C PRO A 82 5.83 6.38 0.34
N VAL A 83 6.83 6.27 -0.52
CA VAL A 83 8.07 5.54 -0.23
C VAL A 83 8.98 6.43 0.59
N ARG A 84 9.42 5.92 1.74
CA ARG A 84 10.27 6.66 2.69
C ARG A 84 11.74 6.37 2.45
N VAL A 85 12.07 5.08 2.32
CA VAL A 85 13.46 4.61 2.26
C VAL A 85 13.56 3.42 1.31
N ILE A 86 14.55 3.47 0.42
CA ILE A 86 14.98 2.29 -0.34
C ILE A 86 15.94 1.49 0.54
N ILE A 87 15.57 0.26 0.85
CA ILE A 87 16.37 -0.64 1.69
C ILE A 87 17.42 -1.36 0.84
N SER A 88 17.04 -1.87 -0.33
CA SER A 88 17.98 -2.49 -1.25
C SER A 88 17.49 -2.48 -2.69
N VAL A 89 18.44 -2.48 -3.62
CA VAL A 89 18.22 -2.62 -5.06
C VAL A 89 19.21 -3.64 -5.58
N THR A 90 18.71 -4.79 -6.02
CA THR A 90 19.54 -5.94 -6.41
C THR A 90 19.18 -6.42 -7.80
N ALA A 91 20.16 -6.51 -8.70
CA ALA A 91 20.04 -7.23 -9.96
C ALA A 91 20.42 -8.69 -9.78
N ILE A 92 19.73 -9.57 -10.50
CA ILE A 92 20.05 -10.98 -10.63
C ILE A 92 20.37 -11.27 -12.10
N SER A 93 21.55 -11.84 -12.34
CA SER A 93 22.00 -12.26 -13.67
C SER A 93 21.41 -13.63 -14.06
N LYS A 94 21.64 -14.06 -15.31
CA LYS A 94 21.27 -15.41 -15.77
C LYS A 94 21.91 -16.52 -14.93
N ASP A 95 23.12 -16.27 -14.44
CA ASP A 95 23.92 -17.20 -13.63
C ASP A 95 23.53 -17.16 -12.14
N GLN A 96 22.40 -16.51 -11.78
CA GLN A 96 21.90 -16.32 -10.42
C GLN A 96 22.81 -15.47 -9.51
N GLU A 97 23.80 -14.78 -10.08
CA GLU A 97 24.63 -13.85 -9.34
C GLU A 97 23.82 -12.61 -8.94
N LYS A 98 23.92 -12.22 -7.67
CA LYS A 98 23.26 -11.03 -7.12
C LYS A 98 24.25 -9.87 -7.05
N LYS A 99 23.86 -8.73 -7.62
CA LYS A 99 24.66 -7.50 -7.60
C LYS A 99 23.84 -6.31 -7.14
N THR A 100 24.37 -5.55 -6.18
CA THR A 100 23.78 -4.28 -5.78
C THR A 100 23.91 -3.25 -6.90
N LEU A 101 22.81 -2.57 -7.20
CA LEU A 101 22.77 -1.57 -8.25
C LEU A 101 22.95 -0.16 -7.68
N LYS A 102 23.58 0.71 -8.49
CA LYS A 102 23.49 2.15 -8.28
C LYS A 102 22.14 2.63 -8.81
N TYR A 103 21.51 3.53 -8.07
CA TYR A 103 20.20 4.04 -8.40
C TYR A 103 20.05 5.49 -7.93
N HIS A 104 19.08 6.18 -8.52
CA HIS A 104 18.55 7.45 -8.01
C HIS A 104 17.10 7.23 -7.60
N PHE A 105 16.74 7.62 -6.38
CA PHE A 105 15.36 7.56 -5.90
C PHE A 105 14.73 8.95 -6.03
N SER A 106 13.59 9.04 -6.71
CA SER A 106 12.74 10.22 -6.71
C SER A 106 11.53 9.96 -5.82
N ASP A 107 11.47 10.71 -4.73
CA ASP A 107 10.39 10.74 -3.75
C ASP A 107 9.08 11.32 -4.32
N VAL A 108 9.18 12.29 -5.24
CA VAL A 108 8.01 12.87 -5.92
C VAL A 108 7.24 11.83 -6.76
N GLY A 109 7.97 10.97 -7.46
CA GLY A 109 7.40 9.99 -8.38
C GLY A 109 7.26 8.58 -7.81
N ASP A 110 7.61 8.38 -6.53
CA ASP A 110 7.78 7.08 -5.89
C ASP A 110 8.52 6.10 -6.82
N CYS A 111 9.67 6.50 -7.37
CA CYS A 111 10.33 5.73 -8.43
C CYS A 111 11.84 5.65 -8.31
N VAL A 112 12.38 4.52 -8.77
CA VAL A 112 13.82 4.25 -8.84
C VAL A 112 14.27 4.33 -10.29
N GLU A 113 15.31 5.11 -10.53
CA GLU A 113 15.92 5.31 -11.84
C GLU A 113 17.31 4.68 -11.87
N PHE A 114 17.62 3.98 -12.95
CA PHE A 114 18.87 3.24 -13.13
C PHE A 114 19.74 3.96 -14.16
N SER A 115 21.00 4.22 -13.83
CA SER A 115 21.90 4.97 -14.70
C SER A 115 22.45 4.16 -15.89
N ASN A 116 22.35 2.83 -15.88
CA ASN A 116 22.99 1.95 -16.88
C ASN A 116 22.02 0.86 -17.40
N TYR A 117 22.25 0.38 -18.63
CA TYR A 117 21.63 -0.86 -19.12
C TYR A 117 22.10 -2.06 -18.28
N LEU A 118 21.14 -2.78 -17.71
CA LEU A 118 21.39 -3.91 -16.83
C LEU A 118 21.32 -5.19 -17.64
N ASN A 119 22.41 -5.96 -17.69
CA ASN A 119 22.38 -7.36 -18.12
C ASN A 119 21.84 -8.24 -16.97
N ALA A 120 20.61 -7.97 -16.56
CA ALA A 120 19.91 -8.64 -15.48
C ALA A 120 18.63 -9.28 -16.02
N ILE A 121 18.26 -10.44 -15.48
CA ILE A 121 16.97 -11.07 -15.77
C ILE A 121 15.89 -10.62 -14.78
N ARG A 122 16.30 -10.21 -13.57
CA ARG A 122 15.41 -9.74 -12.51
C ARG A 122 16.05 -8.61 -11.71
N ILE A 123 15.24 -7.63 -11.33
CA ILE A 123 15.60 -6.60 -10.34
C ILE A 123 14.64 -6.72 -9.17
N ASP A 124 15.18 -6.81 -7.96
CA ASP A 124 14.43 -6.77 -6.71
C ASP A 124 14.72 -5.44 -6.00
N VAL A 125 13.67 -4.66 -5.75
CA VAL A 125 13.71 -3.42 -4.96
C VAL A 125 12.95 -3.66 -3.66
N VAL A 126 13.63 -3.54 -2.53
CA VAL A 126 13.02 -3.59 -1.19
C VAL A 126 12.97 -2.19 -0.64
N TYR A 127 11.81 -1.76 -0.14
CA TYR A 127 11.58 -0.40 0.31
C TYR A 127 10.61 -0.35 1.49
N GLU A 128 10.76 0.70 2.30
CA GLU A 128 9.82 1.08 3.34
C GLU A 128 8.89 2.16 2.82
N ALA A 129 7.60 1.99 3.04
CA ALA A 129 6.58 2.96 2.69
C ALA A 129 5.58 3.17 3.84
N GLY A 130 4.95 4.34 3.86
CA GLY A 130 4.04 4.75 4.93
C GLY A 130 3.99 6.27 5.06
N TYR A 131 2.86 6.82 5.46
CA TYR A 131 2.78 8.23 5.78
C TYR A 131 3.52 8.53 7.10
N ASP A 132 4.15 9.70 7.19
CA ASP A 132 4.58 10.22 8.49
C ASP A 132 3.36 10.60 9.33
N ASN A 133 2.36 11.21 8.69
CA ASN A 133 1.05 11.49 9.27
C ASN A 133 -0.03 11.08 8.28
N VAL A 134 -0.87 10.11 8.66
CA VAL A 134 -1.98 9.65 7.80
C VAL A 134 -2.99 10.78 7.66
N PRO A 135 -3.37 11.17 6.42
CA PRO A 135 -4.37 12.21 6.19
C PRO A 135 -5.67 11.96 6.95
N GLU A 136 -6.20 12.99 7.60
CA GLU A 136 -7.41 12.89 8.43
C GLU A 136 -8.63 12.37 7.65
N GLN A 137 -8.73 12.71 6.36
CA GLN A 137 -9.79 12.20 5.48
C GLN A 137 -9.71 10.68 5.27
N ILE A 138 -8.49 10.12 5.23
CA ILE A 138 -8.29 8.67 5.12
C ILE A 138 -8.68 8.00 6.44
N LYS A 139 -8.27 8.57 7.59
CA LYS A 139 -8.69 8.10 8.91
C LYS A 139 -10.21 8.08 9.05
N LEU A 140 -10.87 9.18 8.66
CA LEU A 140 -12.33 9.27 8.63
C LEU A 140 -12.95 8.22 7.70
N GLY A 141 -12.37 8.00 6.52
CA GLY A 141 -12.82 6.95 5.60
C GLY A 141 -12.74 5.55 6.21
N ILE A 142 -11.69 5.27 6.97
CA ILE A 142 -11.55 4.00 7.71
C ILE A 142 -12.62 3.89 8.79
N MET A 143 -12.86 4.94 9.58
CA MET A 143 -13.93 4.93 10.59
C MET A 143 -15.32 4.71 9.97
N GLN A 144 -15.59 5.35 8.82
CA GLN A 144 -16.83 5.15 8.06
C GLN A 144 -16.94 3.71 7.53
N HIS A 145 -15.84 3.16 7.00
CA HIS A 145 -15.79 1.78 6.53
C HIS A 145 -16.05 0.78 7.67
N VAL A 146 -15.41 0.97 8.82
CA VAL A 146 -15.68 0.16 10.01
C VAL A 146 -17.13 0.30 10.45
N SER A 147 -17.70 1.51 10.44
CA SER A 147 -19.12 1.71 10.77
C SER A 147 -20.05 0.94 9.84
N VAL A 148 -19.75 0.88 8.54
CA VAL A 148 -20.53 0.09 7.58
C VAL A 148 -20.42 -1.39 7.91
N LEU A 149 -19.20 -1.93 8.03
CA LEU A 149 -18.99 -3.34 8.32
C LEU A 149 -19.60 -3.78 9.66
N TYR A 150 -19.54 -2.90 10.66
CA TYR A 150 -20.09 -3.16 11.98
C TYR A 150 -21.63 -3.16 11.97
N LYS A 151 -22.28 -2.28 11.20
CA LYS A 151 -23.74 -2.27 11.04
C LYS A 151 -24.24 -3.45 10.20
N ASP A 152 -23.50 -3.80 9.15
CA ASP A 152 -23.84 -4.89 8.23
C ASP A 152 -23.68 -6.27 8.87
N ARG A 153 -23.12 -6.37 10.09
CA ARG A 153 -23.14 -7.61 10.89
C ARG A 153 -24.58 -8.08 11.18
N GLU A 154 -25.56 -7.18 11.11
CA GLU A 154 -26.97 -7.40 11.41
C GLU A 154 -27.87 -7.39 10.15
N SER A 155 -27.33 -7.23 8.93
CA SER A 155 -28.13 -7.02 7.70
C SER A 155 -27.63 -7.77 6.46
N GLU A 156 -28.54 -8.35 5.66
CA GLU A 156 -28.25 -9.01 4.38
C GLU A 156 -28.18 -8.03 3.19
N VAL A 157 -27.28 -7.04 3.12
CA VAL A 157 -27.08 -6.29 1.84
C VAL A 157 -25.65 -5.77 1.62
N SER A 158 -25.00 -6.21 0.54
CA SER A 158 -23.64 -5.86 0.11
C SER A 158 -23.47 -4.45 -0.54
N SER A 159 -24.45 -3.55 -0.40
CA SER A 159 -24.51 -2.30 -1.18
C SER A 159 -23.58 -1.19 -0.65
N HIS A 160 -23.29 -1.17 0.64
CA HIS A 160 -22.60 -0.06 1.30
C HIS A 160 -21.09 0.00 1.05
N LEU A 161 -20.47 -1.11 0.65
CA LEU A 161 -19.04 -1.15 0.27
C LEU A 161 -18.72 -0.32 -0.98
N SER A 162 -19.70 -0.09 -1.85
CA SER A 162 -19.50 0.72 -3.06
C SER A 162 -19.32 2.21 -2.75
N GLU A 163 -20.00 2.71 -1.73
CA GLU A 163 -19.88 4.10 -1.28
C GLU A 163 -18.56 4.34 -0.54
N VAL A 164 -18.11 3.35 0.23
CA VAL A 164 -16.80 3.40 0.92
C VAL A 164 -15.65 3.57 -0.09
N LYS A 165 -15.71 2.91 -1.26
CA LYS A 165 -14.69 3.08 -2.31
C LYS A 165 -14.56 4.55 -2.73
N LYS A 166 -15.67 5.28 -2.84
CA LYS A 166 -15.68 6.68 -3.26
C LYS A 166 -14.92 7.58 -2.30
N VAL A 167 -14.92 7.25 -1.00
CA VAL A 167 -14.15 7.99 0.02
C VAL A 167 -12.65 7.89 -0.25
N TYR A 168 -12.18 6.74 -0.72
CA TYR A 168 -10.76 6.50 -1.01
C TYR A 168 -10.33 6.94 -2.41
N SER A 169 -11.26 7.08 -3.36
CA SER A 169 -10.96 7.41 -4.77
C SER A 169 -10.05 8.63 -4.97
N PRO A 170 -10.21 9.75 -4.23
CA PRO A 170 -9.37 10.94 -4.42
C PRO A 170 -7.90 10.73 -4.05
N PHE A 171 -7.58 9.71 -3.25
CA PHE A 171 -6.21 9.41 -2.78
C PHE A 171 -5.49 8.41 -3.68
N ARG A 172 -6.17 7.91 -4.72
CA ARG A 172 -5.53 7.08 -5.73
C ARG A 172 -4.71 7.98 -6.65
N GLU A 173 -3.56 7.47 -7.10
CA GLU A 173 -2.72 8.23 -8.04
C GLU A 173 -3.53 8.70 -9.25
N PRO A 174 -3.52 10.01 -9.56
CA PRO A 174 -4.21 10.51 -10.73
C PRO A 174 -3.59 9.87 -11.97
N GLN A 175 -4.41 9.16 -12.75
CA GLN A 175 -4.02 8.80 -14.11
C GLN A 175 -4.01 10.08 -14.93
N VAL A 176 -2.85 10.70 -15.06
CA VAL A 176 -2.69 11.77 -16.05
C VAL A 176 -2.77 11.07 -17.41
N VAL A 177 -3.93 11.18 -18.06
CA VAL A 177 -4.07 10.79 -19.47
C VAL A 177 -3.38 11.89 -20.27
N LEU A 178 -2.13 11.63 -20.66
CA LEU A 178 -1.39 12.45 -21.62
C LEU A 178 -1.74 12.04 -23.04
#